data_AF-A0A661F267-F1
#
_entry.id   AF-A0A661F267-F1
#
_cell.length_a   1.000
_cell.length_b   1.000
_cell.length_c   1.000
_cell.angle_alpha   90.00
_cell.angle_beta   90.00
_cell.angle_gamma   90.00
#
_symmetry.space_group_name_H-M   'P 1'
#
loop_
_entity.id
_entity.type
_entity.pdbx_description
1 polymer ?
#
loop_
_entity_poly.entity_id
_entity_poly.type
_entity_poly.pdbx_seq_one_letter_code
_entity_poly.pdbx_strand_id
1 'polypeptide(L)' 'TTQAYFWRTQQQQEIDYLEESHDTLQAWEIKWNPKAKNRFPSTFLKAYPHSSTEFINPEHFETFVGLTDLL' A
#
# COMPACT_ATOMS: atom_id res chain seq x y z
N THR A 1 -6.95 -12.59 -12.04
CA THR A 1 -7.09 -12.90 -10.61
C THR A 1 -6.19 -11.98 -9.84
N THR A 2 -6.67 -11.36 -8.77
CA THR A 2 -5.84 -10.52 -7.90
C THR A 2 -5.31 -11.36 -6.75
N GLN A 3 -4.02 -11.26 -6.46
CA GLN A 3 -3.39 -11.94 -5.32
C GLN A 3 -2.96 -10.91 -4.27
N ALA A 4 -3.29 -11.17 -3.01
CA ALA A 4 -2.98 -10.30 -1.89
C ALA A 4 -1.75 -10.80 -1.13
N TYR A 5 -0.86 -9.89 -0.73
CA TYR A 5 0.36 -10.20 -0.01
C TYR A 5 0.66 -9.21 1.13
N PHE A 6 1.55 -9.64 2.02
CA PHE A 6 2.24 -8.81 2.99
C PHE A 6 3.75 -8.91 2.72
N TRP A 7 4.46 -7.78 2.71
CA TRP A 7 5.89 -7.75 2.44
C TRP A 7 6.68 -7.40 3.70
N ARG A 8 7.71 -8.18 4.00
CA ARG A 8 8.64 -7.93 5.12
C ARG A 8 10.06 -8.37 4.77
N THR A 9 11.05 -7.66 5.31
CA THR A 9 12.48 -8.01 5.22
C THR A 9 13.03 -8.60 6.52
N GLN A 10 14.20 -9.22 6.48
CA GLN A 10 14.91 -9.67 7.68
C GLN A 10 15.23 -8.52 8.65
N GLN A 11 15.44 -7.31 8.12
CA GLN A 11 15.64 -6.08 8.89
C GLN A 11 14.32 -5.44 9.38
N GLN A 12 13.20 -6.18 9.32
CA GLN A 12 11.88 -5.74 9.82
C GLN A 12 11.33 -4.47 9.14
N GLN A 13 11.77 -4.17 7.91
CA GLN A 13 11.02 -3.24 7.06
C GLN A 13 9.80 -3.96 6.49
N GLU A 14 8.69 -3.24 6.37
CA GLU A 14 7.37 -3.79 6.03
C GLU A 14 6.66 -2.92 5.00
N ILE A 15 5.67 -3.50 4.33
CA ILE A 15 4.56 -2.81 3.63
C ILE A 15 3.29 -3.53 4.08
N ASP A 16 2.29 -2.78 4.53
CA ASP A 16 1.08 -3.33 5.17
C ASP A 16 0.25 -4.22 4.22
N TYR A 17 0.09 -3.82 2.96
CA TYR A 17 -0.75 -4.53 2.00
C TYR A 17 -0.23 -4.40 0.57
N LEU A 18 -0.25 -5.49 -0.19
CA LEU A 18 0.06 -5.50 -1.62
C LEU A 18 -0.97 -6.30 -2.39
N GLU A 19 -1.23 -5.87 -3.62
CA GLU A 19 -1.97 -6.61 -4.61
C GLU A 19 -1.16 -6.77 -5.89
N GLU A 20 -1.23 -7.96 -6.46
CA GLU A 20 -0.66 -8.27 -7.77
C GLU A 20 -1.78 -8.67 -8.73
N SER A 21 -1.81 -8.02 -9.90
CA SER A 21 -2.73 -8.34 -10.99
C SER A 21 -2.10 -8.01 -12.34
N HIS A 22 -2.11 -8.95 -13.27
CA HIS A 22 -1.58 -8.79 -14.65
C HIS A 22 -0.23 -8.06 -14.70
N ASP A 23 0.76 -8.61 -13.98
CA ASP A 23 2.14 -8.08 -13.86
C ASP A 23 2.26 -6.67 -13.22
N THR A 24 1.19 -6.15 -12.64
CA THR A 24 1.18 -4.89 -11.90
C THR A 24 1.19 -5.18 -10.40
N LEU A 25 2.16 -4.60 -9.69
CA LEU A 25 2.24 -4.66 -8.23
C LEU A 25 1.82 -3.31 -7.65
N GLN A 26 0.79 -3.32 -6.81
CA GLN A 26 0.29 -2.15 -6.09
C GLN A 26 0.56 -2.35 -4.60
N ALA A 27 1.06 -1.32 -3.93
CA ALA A 27 1.46 -1.38 -2.53
C ALA A 27 0.81 -0.25 -1.72
N TRP A 28 0.29 -0.59 -0.54
CA TRP A 28 -0.36 0.34 0.37
C TRP A 28 0.24 0.30 1.76
N GLU A 29 0.31 1.49 2.35
CA GLU A 29 0.72 1.72 3.74
C GLU A 29 -0.42 2.44 4.47
N ILE A 30 -0.94 1.83 5.53
CA ILE A 30 -2.10 2.34 6.26
C ILE A 30 -1.60 3.21 7.42
N LYS A 31 -2.03 4.48 7.42
CA LYS A 31 -1.56 5.51 8.35
C LYS A 31 -2.74 6.28 8.92
N TRP A 32 -3.17 5.84 10.11
CA TRP A 32 -4.35 6.42 10.78
C TRP A 32 -4.12 7.83 11.34
N ASN A 33 -2.86 8.24 11.54
CA ASN A 33 -2.51 9.60 11.89
C ASN A 33 -2.25 10.43 10.61
N PRO A 34 -3.17 11.30 10.17
CA PRO A 34 -3.01 12.09 8.95
C PRO A 34 -1.86 13.11 9.02
N LYS A 35 -1.38 13.42 10.23
CA LYS A 35 -0.25 14.34 10.45
C LYS A 35 1.11 13.65 10.44
N ALA A 36 1.15 12.32 10.39
CA ALA A 36 2.41 11.59 10.37
C ALA A 36 3.14 11.80 9.03
N LYS A 37 4.40 12.19 9.09
CA LYS A 37 5.27 12.26 7.91
C LYS A 37 5.71 10.84 7.55
N ASN A 38 5.00 10.21 6.62
CA ASN A 38 5.30 8.86 6.18
C ASN A 38 6.00 8.86 4.82
N ARG A 39 6.84 7.86 4.61
CA ARG A 39 7.50 7.57 3.34
C ARG A 39 7.55 6.06 3.15
N PHE A 40 7.38 5.60 1.92
CA PHE A 40 7.59 4.20 1.59
C PHE A 40 9.06 3.83 1.87
N PRO A 41 9.34 2.62 2.38
CA PRO A 41 10.69 2.12 2.55
C PRO A 41 11.47 2.21 1.23
N SER A 42 12.61 2.90 1.24
CA SER A 42 13.44 3.02 0.03
C SER A 42 13.95 1.66 -0.46
N THR A 43 14.08 0.68 0.43
CA THR A 43 14.39 -0.72 0.11
C THR A 43 13.32 -1.34 -0.78
N PHE A 44 12.03 -1.09 -0.47
CA PHE A 44 10.91 -1.57 -1.27
C PHE A 44 10.92 -0.93 -2.66
N LEU A 45 11.00 0.41 -2.71
CA LEU A 45 11.00 1.15 -3.98
C LEU A 45 12.14 0.77 -4.93
N LYS A 46 13.30 0.39 -4.39
CA LYS A 46 14.44 -0.09 -5.19
C LYS A 46 14.25 -1.51 -5.69
N ALA A 47 13.63 -2.38 -4.89
CA ALA A 47 13.39 -3.78 -5.25
C ALA A 47 12.24 -3.91 -6.28
N TYR A 48 11.24 -3.04 -6.19
CA TYR A 48 10.05 -3.02 -7.05
C TYR A 48 9.88 -1.64 -7.73
N PRO A 49 10.79 -1.26 -8.64
CA PRO A 49 10.81 0.10 -9.22
C PRO A 49 9.59 0.43 -10.10
N HIS A 50 8.80 -0.58 -10.48
CA HIS A 50 7.60 -0.43 -11.31
C HIS A 50 6.30 -0.58 -10.49
N SER A 51 6.39 -0.78 -9.18
CA SER A 51 5.18 -0.82 -8.35
C SER A 51 4.59 0.56 -8.15
N SER A 52 3.27 0.64 -8.13
CA SER A 52 2.55 1.82 -7.66
C SER A 52 2.41 1.79 -6.14
N THR A 53 2.49 2.96 -5.49
CA THR A 53 2.47 3.07 -4.02
C THR A 53 1.51 4.14 -3.57
N GLU A 54 0.71 3.84 -2.54
CA GLU A 54 -0.30 4.76 -2.01
C GLU A 54 -0.39 4.65 -0.48
N PHE A 55 -0.56 5.79 0.20
CA PHE A 55 -0.91 5.76 1.63
C PHE A 55 -2.42 5.68 1.75
N ILE A 56 -2.94 4.92 2.73
CA ILE A 56 -4.34 4.92 3.14
C ILE A 56 -4.48 5.60 4.50
N ASN A 57 -5.44 6.51 4.65
CA ASN A 57 -5.71 7.22 5.89
C ASN A 57 -7.23 7.39 6.08
N PRO A 58 -7.71 7.91 7.22
CA PRO A 58 -9.15 8.04 7.49
C PRO A 58 -9.94 8.86 6.45
N GLU A 59 -9.29 9.80 5.75
CA GLU A 59 -9.93 10.68 4.77
C GLU A 59 -10.29 9.96 3.47
N HIS A 60 -9.56 8.90 3.09
CA HIS A 60 -9.79 8.14 1.84
C HIS A 60 -9.90 6.62 2.05
N PHE A 61 -10.00 6.16 3.30
CA PHE A 61 -10.22 4.76 3.63
C PHE A 61 -11.53 4.23 3.04
N GLU A 62 -12.62 5.00 3.11
CA GLU A 62 -13.93 4.57 2.58
C GLU A 62 -13.89 4.30 1.07
N THR A 63 -13.20 5.16 0.32
CA THR A 63 -12.95 4.95 -1.12
C THR A 63 -12.11 3.69 -1.35
N PHE A 64 -11.07 3.48 -0.55
CA PHE A 64 -10.23 2.28 -0.66
C PHE A 64 -11.01 0.98 -0.47
N VAL A 65 -11.99 0.94 0.45
CA VAL A 65 -12.84 -0.24 0.67
C VAL A 65 -14.11 -0.27 -0.20
N GLY A 66 -14.25 0.65 -1.16
CA GLY A 66 -15.36 0.68 -2.12
C GLY A 66 -16.70 1.14 -1.55
N LEU A 67 -16.71 1.90 -0.44
CA LEU A 67 -17.95 2.40 0.16
C LEU A 67 -18.47 3.67 -0.53
N THR A 68 -17.62 4.40 -1.24
CA THR A 68 -17.97 5.66 -1.92
C THR A 68 -18.74 5.46 -3.23
N ASP A 69 -18.72 4.25 -3.80
CA ASP A 69 -19.43 3.92 -5.05
C ASP A 69 -20.91 3.53 -4.84
N LEU A 70 -21.42 3.65 -3.61
CA LEU A 70 -22.77 3.22 -3.19
C LEU A 70 -23.77 4.39 -3.01
N LEU A 71 -23.41 5.62 -3.40
CA LEU A 71 -24.26 6.82 -3.37
C LEU A 71 -24.28 7.52 -4.73
#